data_AF-A0A1G6IS41-F1
#
_entry.id   AF-A0A1G6IS41-F1
#
_cell.length_a   1.000
_cell.length_b   1.000
_cell.length_c   1.000
_cell.angle_alpha   90.00
_cell.angle_beta   90.00
_cell.angle_gamma   90.00
#
_symmetry.space_group_name_H-M   'P 1'
#
loop_
_entity.id
_entity.type
_entity.pdbx_description
1 polymer ?
#
loop_
_entity_poly.entity_id
_entity_poly.type
_entity_poly.pdbx_seq_one_letter_code
_entity_poly.pdbx_strand_id
1 'polypeptide(L)'
;MKFKYRPSAGFIVTLVIIGLLTKCNSDLFVPKTDLQIQREIDEQLMKEAWKLDAQLNTITDEERARLPEFDSKKNAMIKRNNKFLVIPRYYEGGIGFNIAWPSDTNRLLHKQWKSRLKEEVYFRIALYSPQYFEQAKNGKISTFSNIPCTLSAETKSYNRFKWQGILIDIFDLTSGSDYTQTLSSSEFTLEQRKDVCLTALKILNDEIKEVHYVR
;
A
#
# COMPACT_ATOMS: atom_id res chain seq x y z
N MET A 1 68.57 23.98 -33.38
CA MET A 1 67.56 23.83 -34.44
C MET A 1 66.25 23.37 -33.82
N LYS A 2 65.16 24.15 -33.95
CA LYS A 2 63.82 23.75 -33.51
C LYS A 2 63.15 23.00 -34.66
N PHE A 3 62.93 21.69 -34.51
CA PHE A 3 62.12 20.92 -35.47
C PHE A 3 60.68 21.43 -35.41
N LYS A 4 60.22 22.12 -36.46
CA LYS A 4 58.81 22.44 -36.67
C LYS A 4 58.13 21.20 -37.24
N TYR A 5 57.63 20.32 -36.36
CA TYR A 5 56.79 19.21 -36.77
C TYR A 5 55.47 19.77 -37.31
N ARG A 6 55.17 19.49 -38.58
CA ARG A 6 53.84 19.72 -39.18
C ARG A 6 53.17 18.35 -39.29
N PRO A 7 52.11 18.06 -38.51
CA PRO A 7 51.42 16.79 -38.62
C PRO A 7 50.86 16.62 -40.03
N SER A 8 51.01 15.44 -40.61
CA SER A 8 50.40 15.11 -41.89
C SER A 8 48.88 15.08 -41.74
N ALA A 9 48.14 15.39 -42.82
CA ALA A 9 46.68 15.34 -42.81
C ALA A 9 46.16 13.96 -42.34
N GLY A 10 46.88 12.88 -42.67
CA GLY A 10 46.58 11.53 -42.19
C GLY A 10 46.67 11.36 -40.67
N PHE A 11 47.64 12.01 -40.01
CA PHE A 11 47.78 11.96 -38.54
C PHE A 11 46.61 12.67 -37.83
N ILE A 12 46.14 13.79 -38.39
CA ILE A 12 44.99 14.52 -37.86
C ILE A 12 43.71 13.69 -38.03
N VAL A 13 43.52 13.06 -39.20
CA VAL A 13 42.36 12.19 -39.45
C VAL A 13 42.32 10.99 -38.49
N THR A 14 43.46 10.34 -38.25
CA THR A 14 43.55 9.23 -37.30
C THR A 14 43.18 9.67 -35.88
N LEU A 15 43.64 10.85 -35.43
CA LEU A 15 43.26 11.40 -34.12
C LEU A 15 41.75 11.73 -34.03
N VAL A 16 41.16 12.24 -35.11
CA VAL A 16 39.71 12.51 -35.16
C VAL A 16 38.90 11.21 -35.10
N ILE A 17 39.33 10.15 -35.80
CA ILE A 17 38.68 8.84 -35.74
C ILE A 17 38.79 8.22 -34.33
N ILE A 18 39.97 8.29 -33.70
CA ILE A 18 40.16 7.83 -32.31
C ILE A 18 39.28 8.62 -31.33
N GLY A 19 39.17 9.95 -31.51
CA GLY A 19 38.31 10.82 -30.72
C GLY A 19 36.81 10.51 -30.92
N LEU A 20 36.39 10.19 -32.15
CA LEU A 20 35.02 9.78 -32.46
C LEU A 20 34.69 8.40 -31.87
N LEU A 21 35.60 7.44 -31.94
CA LEU A 21 35.43 6.11 -31.36
C LEU A 21 35.36 6.14 -29.83
N THR A 22 36.22 6.94 -29.19
CA THR A 22 36.16 7.13 -27.73
C THR A 22 34.88 7.84 -27.28
N LYS A 23 34.38 8.81 -28.05
CA LYS A 23 33.10 9.48 -27.79
C LYS A 23 31.88 8.58 -28.04
N CYS A 24 31.89 7.76 -29.10
CA CYS A 24 30.80 6.81 -29.37
C CYS A 24 30.75 5.72 -28.29
N ASN A 25 31.90 5.29 -27.76
CA ASN A 25 31.94 4.28 -26.70
C ASN A 25 31.61 4.85 -25.31
N SER A 26 31.85 6.14 -25.04
CA SER A 26 31.51 6.75 -23.75
C SER A 26 30.01 6.92 -23.54
N ASP A 27 29.24 7.12 -24.60
CA ASP A 27 27.77 7.28 -24.52
C ASP A 27 27.03 5.94 -24.40
N LEU A 28 27.66 4.82 -24.80
CA LEU A 28 27.10 3.46 -24.69
C LEU A 28 27.43 2.76 -23.35
N PHE A 29 28.47 3.21 -22.65
CA PHE A 29 28.95 2.61 -21.40
C PHE A 29 28.94 3.62 -20.26
N VAL A 30 27.80 4.28 -20.03
CA VAL A 30 27.57 4.96 -18.75
C VAL A 30 27.14 3.87 -17.77
N PRO A 31 28.00 3.43 -16.84
CA PRO A 31 27.58 2.49 -15.80
C PRO A 31 26.43 3.13 -15.03
N LYS A 32 25.36 2.36 -14.81
CA LYS A 32 24.26 2.82 -13.97
C LYS A 32 24.83 3.24 -12.63
N THR A 33 24.36 4.37 -12.12
CA THR A 33 24.74 4.78 -10.76
C THR A 33 24.17 3.77 -9.77
N ASP A 34 24.81 3.63 -8.60
CA ASP A 34 24.30 2.75 -7.53
C ASP A 34 22.83 3.03 -7.20
N LEU A 35 22.40 4.30 -7.31
CA LEU A 35 21.02 4.72 -7.13
C LEU A 35 20.07 4.16 -8.19
N GLN A 36 20.50 4.13 -9.46
CA GLN A 36 19.71 3.55 -10.55
C GLN A 36 19.61 2.03 -10.42
N ILE A 37 20.71 1.37 -10.05
CA ILE A 37 20.73 -0.07 -9.78
C ILE A 37 19.78 -0.39 -8.62
N GLN A 38 19.86 0.36 -7.52
CA GLN A 38 18.98 0.14 -6.37
C GLN A 38 17.50 0.34 -6.72
N ARG A 39 17.15 1.36 -7.50
CA ARG A 39 15.77 1.57 -7.96
C ARG A 39 15.24 0.41 -8.79
N GLU A 40 16.05 -0.14 -9.68
CA GLU A 40 15.66 -1.30 -10.48
C GLU A 40 15.46 -2.54 -9.64
N ILE A 41 16.33 -2.77 -8.65
CA ILE A 41 16.16 -3.85 -7.67
C ILE A 41 14.86 -3.66 -6.89
N ASP A 42 14.61 -2.45 -6.37
CA ASP A 42 13.39 -2.14 -5.61
C ASP A 42 12.13 -2.34 -6.48
N GLU A 43 12.15 -1.93 -7.75
CA GLU A 43 11.05 -2.15 -8.69
C GLU A 43 10.79 -3.63 -8.96
N GLN A 44 11.84 -4.43 -9.11
CA GLN A 44 11.71 -5.88 -9.31
C GLN A 44 11.15 -6.56 -8.07
N LEU A 45 11.68 -6.24 -6.88
CA LEU A 45 11.17 -6.75 -5.61
C LEU A 45 9.71 -6.39 -5.40
N MET A 46 9.31 -5.16 -5.74
CA MET A 46 7.91 -4.74 -5.67
C MET A 46 7.01 -5.57 -6.60
N LYS A 47 7.44 -5.85 -7.83
CA LYS A 47 6.68 -6.67 -8.79
C LYS A 47 6.53 -8.12 -8.29
N GLU A 48 7.59 -8.70 -7.74
CA GLU A 48 7.55 -10.05 -7.17
C GLU A 48 6.64 -10.12 -5.95
N ALA A 49 6.72 -9.14 -5.05
CA ALA A 49 5.86 -9.05 -3.89
C ALA A 49 4.38 -8.90 -4.27
N TRP A 50 4.06 -8.09 -5.28
CA TRP A 50 2.71 -7.96 -5.82
C TRP A 50 2.20 -9.28 -6.40
N LYS A 51 3.05 -10.00 -7.13
CA LYS A 51 2.71 -11.32 -7.67
C LYS A 51 2.44 -12.32 -6.55
N LEU A 52 3.26 -12.32 -5.50
CA LEU A 52 3.08 -13.17 -4.33
C LEU A 52 1.77 -12.84 -3.60
N ASP A 53 1.46 -11.56 -3.39
CA ASP A 53 0.20 -11.14 -2.77
C ASP A 53 -1.00 -11.58 -3.59
N ALA A 54 -0.95 -11.37 -4.91
CA ALA A 54 -1.99 -11.84 -5.81
C ALA A 54 -2.17 -13.36 -5.72
N GLN A 55 -1.08 -14.14 -5.67
CA GLN A 55 -1.16 -15.59 -5.52
C GLN A 55 -1.79 -16.02 -4.19
N LEU A 56 -1.44 -15.36 -3.08
CA LEU A 56 -1.96 -15.67 -1.75
C LEU A 56 -3.41 -15.20 -1.55
N ASN A 57 -3.81 -14.13 -2.23
CA ASN A 57 -5.07 -13.43 -1.97
C ASN A 57 -6.09 -13.56 -3.10
N THR A 58 -5.75 -14.20 -4.22
CA THR A 58 -6.72 -14.57 -5.25
C THR A 58 -7.51 -15.78 -4.78
N ILE A 59 -8.83 -15.71 -4.95
CA ILE A 59 -9.75 -16.83 -4.73
C ILE A 59 -9.85 -17.57 -6.06
N THR A 60 -9.38 -18.82 -6.13
CA THR A 60 -9.49 -19.64 -7.35
C THR A 60 -10.92 -20.16 -7.54
N ASP A 61 -11.24 -20.63 -8.75
CA ASP A 61 -12.54 -21.25 -9.02
C ASP A 61 -12.73 -22.54 -8.20
N GLU A 62 -11.66 -23.32 -7.98
CA GLU A 62 -11.73 -24.52 -7.13
C GLU A 62 -11.97 -24.17 -5.66
N GLU A 63 -11.34 -23.10 -5.15
CA GLU A 63 -11.61 -22.61 -3.80
C GLU A 63 -13.06 -22.13 -3.70
N ARG A 64 -13.52 -21.33 -4.66
CA ARG A 64 -14.89 -20.79 -4.69
C ARG A 64 -15.93 -21.90 -4.69
N ALA A 65 -15.72 -22.98 -5.43
CA ALA A 65 -16.62 -24.13 -5.48
C ALA A 65 -16.74 -24.87 -4.13
N ARG A 66 -15.75 -24.74 -3.25
CA ARG A 66 -15.71 -25.39 -1.92
C ARG A 66 -16.15 -24.46 -0.80
N LEU A 67 -16.36 -23.17 -1.07
CA LEU A 67 -16.80 -22.20 -0.08
C LEU A 67 -18.33 -22.22 0.05
N PRO A 68 -18.87 -21.91 1.24
CA PRO A 68 -20.30 -21.82 1.43
C PRO A 68 -20.89 -20.73 0.55
N GLU A 69 -22.11 -20.96 0.07
CA GLU A 69 -22.88 -19.92 -0.60
C GLU A 69 -23.09 -18.74 0.35
N PHE A 70 -22.98 -17.53 -0.19
CA PHE A 70 -23.23 -16.29 0.53
C PHE A 70 -24.02 -15.33 -0.36
N ASP A 71 -24.78 -14.44 0.27
CA ASP A 71 -25.50 -13.40 -0.45
C ASP A 71 -24.52 -12.35 -0.99
N SER A 72 -24.14 -12.51 -2.26
CA SER A 72 -23.20 -11.65 -2.97
C SER A 72 -23.75 -10.25 -3.27
N LYS A 73 -25.05 -10.01 -3.07
CA LYS A 73 -25.65 -8.66 -3.13
C LYS A 73 -25.44 -7.91 -1.82
N LYS A 74 -25.42 -8.63 -0.69
CA LYS A 74 -25.21 -8.03 0.63
C LYS A 74 -23.75 -8.00 1.06
N ASN A 75 -22.94 -8.93 0.58
CA ASN A 75 -21.55 -9.07 0.99
C ASN A 75 -20.60 -9.22 -0.20
N ALA A 76 -19.35 -8.85 0.02
CA ALA A 76 -18.21 -9.13 -0.82
C ALA A 76 -17.31 -10.15 -0.11
N MET A 77 -16.62 -10.98 -0.89
CA MET A 77 -15.64 -11.92 -0.34
C MET A 77 -14.24 -11.50 -0.76
N ILE A 78 -13.33 -11.48 0.20
CA ILE A 78 -11.90 -11.29 -0.04
C ILE A 78 -11.11 -12.44 0.58
N LYS A 79 -9.95 -12.74 0.03
CA LYS A 79 -8.98 -13.64 0.65
C LYS A 79 -7.78 -12.83 1.13
N ARG A 80 -7.39 -13.01 2.39
CA ARG A 80 -6.25 -12.32 3.00
C ARG A 80 -5.51 -13.28 3.90
N ASN A 81 -4.21 -13.44 3.65
CA ASN A 81 -3.35 -14.33 4.42
C ASN A 81 -3.96 -15.75 4.54
N ASN A 82 -4.43 -16.31 3.42
CA ASN A 82 -5.11 -17.62 3.32
C ASN A 82 -6.44 -17.76 4.11
N LYS A 83 -7.02 -16.65 4.58
CA LYS A 83 -8.36 -16.62 5.19
C LYS A 83 -9.37 -16.04 4.21
N PHE A 84 -10.56 -16.64 4.14
CA PHE A 84 -11.67 -16.10 3.37
C PHE A 84 -12.55 -15.25 4.28
N LEU A 85 -12.67 -13.97 3.95
CA LEU A 85 -13.40 -12.99 4.74
C LEU A 85 -14.60 -12.48 3.94
N VAL A 86 -15.75 -12.47 4.58
CA VAL A 86 -16.99 -11.89 4.07
C VAL A 86 -17.14 -10.50 4.68
N ILE A 87 -17.20 -9.49 3.83
CA ILE A 87 -17.31 -8.08 4.18
C ILE A 87 -18.66 -7.56 3.70
N PRO A 88 -19.48 -6.92 4.55
CA PRO A 88 -20.71 -6.29 4.10
C PRO A 88 -20.43 -5.24 3.01
N ARG A 89 -21.22 -5.25 1.93
CA ARG A 89 -20.95 -4.41 0.75
C ARG A 89 -20.96 -2.91 1.03
N TYR A 90 -21.73 -2.45 2.01
CA TYR A 90 -21.72 -1.05 2.40
C TYR A 90 -20.39 -0.58 3.01
N TYR A 91 -19.53 -1.53 3.43
CA TYR A 91 -18.16 -1.29 3.83
C TYR A 91 -17.12 -1.61 2.74
N GLU A 92 -17.51 -2.21 1.62
CA GLU A 92 -16.58 -2.72 0.61
C GLU A 92 -15.58 -1.63 0.16
N GLY A 93 -14.30 -1.99 0.18
CA GLY A 93 -13.21 -1.14 -0.27
C GLY A 93 -12.15 -1.98 -1.00
N GLY A 94 -11.36 -1.34 -1.87
CA GLY A 94 -10.49 -2.07 -2.81
C GLY A 94 -9.61 -3.16 -2.19
N ILE A 95 -8.83 -2.83 -1.15
CA ILE A 95 -7.91 -3.80 -0.49
C ILE A 95 -8.38 -4.23 0.91
N GLY A 96 -9.62 -3.91 1.28
CA GLY A 96 -10.14 -4.09 2.62
C GLY A 96 -11.54 -3.51 2.74
N PHE A 97 -11.72 -2.51 3.60
CA PHE A 97 -13.02 -1.87 3.78
C PHE A 97 -12.89 -0.37 4.07
N ASN A 98 -13.99 0.37 4.02
CA ASN A 98 -14.04 1.79 4.32
C ASN A 98 -14.91 2.08 5.55
N ILE A 99 -14.59 3.15 6.28
CA ILE A 99 -15.38 3.66 7.40
C ILE A 99 -15.84 5.06 7.05
N ALA A 100 -17.14 5.30 7.12
CA ALA A 100 -17.71 6.63 6.98
C ALA A 100 -17.63 7.39 8.31
N TRP A 101 -16.87 8.48 8.33
CA TRP A 101 -16.78 9.39 9.47
C TRP A 101 -17.73 10.59 9.29
N PRO A 102 -18.47 10.98 10.35
CA PRO A 102 -18.49 10.39 11.70
C PRO A 102 -19.58 9.33 11.88
N SER A 103 -20.36 9.03 10.85
CA SER A 103 -21.61 8.25 10.93
C SER A 103 -21.38 6.85 11.50
N ASP A 104 -20.42 6.10 10.97
CA ASP A 104 -20.10 4.76 11.47
C ASP A 104 -19.57 4.78 12.90
N THR A 105 -18.66 5.70 13.21
CA THR A 105 -18.11 5.83 14.56
C THR A 105 -19.21 6.15 15.56
N ASN A 106 -20.08 7.11 15.25
CA ASN A 106 -21.17 7.50 16.13
C ASN A 106 -22.14 6.34 16.36
N ARG A 107 -22.50 5.61 15.28
CA ARG A 107 -23.40 4.46 15.37
C ARG A 107 -22.80 3.30 16.16
N LEU A 108 -21.55 2.95 15.89
CA LEU A 108 -20.91 1.75 16.44
C LEU A 108 -20.31 1.96 17.82
N LEU A 109 -19.80 3.15 18.13
CA LEU A 109 -19.19 3.47 19.41
C LEU A 109 -20.07 4.36 20.31
N HIS A 110 -21.31 4.62 19.91
CA HIS A 110 -22.25 5.49 20.62
C HIS A 110 -21.68 6.89 20.91
N LYS A 111 -20.99 7.46 19.92
CA LYS A 111 -20.39 8.80 19.97
C LYS A 111 -21.29 9.85 19.33
N GLN A 112 -20.94 11.12 19.51
CA GLN A 112 -21.63 12.26 18.93
C GLN A 112 -20.66 13.22 18.23
N TRP A 113 -19.67 12.65 17.52
CA TRP A 113 -18.74 13.44 16.73
C TRP A 113 -19.48 14.17 15.61
N LYS A 114 -19.05 15.41 15.34
CA LYS A 114 -19.55 16.21 14.23
C LYS A 114 -18.43 16.38 13.21
N SER A 115 -18.77 16.26 11.93
CA SER A 115 -17.91 16.74 10.85
C SER A 115 -18.19 18.21 10.60
N ARG A 116 -17.14 18.99 10.31
CA ARG A 116 -17.31 20.34 9.76
C ARG A 116 -17.65 20.31 8.28
N LEU A 117 -17.37 19.20 7.60
CA LEU A 117 -17.73 18.98 6.21
C LEU A 117 -19.20 18.57 6.13
N LYS A 118 -19.86 19.00 5.05
CA LYS A 118 -21.24 18.56 4.74
C LYS A 118 -21.28 17.10 4.27
N GLU A 119 -20.18 16.61 3.72
CA GLU A 119 -20.01 15.24 3.20
C GLU A 119 -19.27 14.35 4.21
N GLU A 120 -19.45 13.04 4.08
CA GLU A 120 -18.74 12.05 4.88
C GLU A 120 -17.26 11.99 4.50
N VAL A 121 -16.39 11.77 5.48
CA VAL A 121 -14.98 11.44 5.25
C VAL A 121 -14.83 9.94 5.30
N TYR A 122 -14.22 9.33 4.29
CA TYR A 122 -14.00 7.89 4.28
C TYR A 122 -12.59 7.56 4.76
N PHE A 123 -12.47 6.70 5.76
CA PHE A 123 -11.20 6.08 6.13
C PHE A 123 -11.07 4.75 5.43
N ARG A 124 -9.98 4.52 4.69
CA ARG A 124 -9.68 3.21 4.11
C ARG A 124 -8.93 2.37 5.14
N ILE A 125 -9.47 1.19 5.38
CA ILE A 125 -8.88 0.16 6.21
C ILE A 125 -8.29 -0.89 5.28
N ALA A 126 -6.97 -0.86 5.14
CA ALA A 126 -6.25 -1.83 4.33
C ALA A 126 -5.95 -3.09 5.13
N LEU A 127 -6.20 -4.25 4.50
CA LEU A 127 -5.86 -5.56 5.04
C LEU A 127 -4.72 -6.13 4.20
N TYR A 128 -3.51 -6.16 4.77
CA TYR A 128 -2.31 -6.69 4.11
C TYR A 128 -1.89 -8.04 4.66
N SER A 129 -1.43 -8.91 3.76
CA SER A 129 -0.66 -10.10 4.13
C SER A 129 0.73 -9.68 4.62
N PRO A 130 1.27 -10.27 5.72
CA PRO A 130 2.58 -9.88 6.24
C PRO A 130 3.72 -9.97 5.21
N GLN A 131 3.74 -11.04 4.41
CA GLN A 131 4.76 -11.31 3.40
C GLN A 131 4.77 -10.23 2.32
N TYR A 132 3.60 -9.79 1.88
CA TYR A 132 3.47 -8.69 0.94
C TYR A 132 3.99 -7.38 1.52
N PHE A 133 3.62 -7.04 2.77
CA PHE A 133 3.99 -5.76 3.34
C PHE A 133 5.49 -5.63 3.56
N GLU A 134 6.13 -6.70 4.02
CA GLU A 134 7.58 -6.74 4.23
C GLU A 134 8.35 -6.53 2.92
N GLN A 135 7.93 -7.20 1.84
CA GLN A 135 8.61 -7.15 0.55
C GLN A 135 8.23 -5.93 -0.30
N ALA A 136 6.94 -5.58 -0.41
CA ALA A 136 6.45 -4.56 -1.35
C ALA A 136 6.59 -3.12 -0.84
N LYS A 137 6.67 -2.93 0.48
CA LYS A 137 6.77 -1.60 1.10
C LYS A 137 8.12 -1.36 1.78
N ASN A 138 9.06 -2.31 1.67
CA ASN A 138 10.21 -2.40 2.58
C ASN A 138 9.76 -2.16 4.03
N GLY A 139 8.56 -2.68 4.32
CA GLY A 139 7.74 -2.25 5.43
C GLY A 139 8.10 -3.08 6.65
N LYS A 140 8.43 -2.43 7.75
CA LYS A 140 8.73 -3.15 8.98
C LYS A 140 7.43 -3.65 9.59
N ILE A 141 7.18 -4.96 9.57
CA ILE A 141 6.04 -5.59 10.27
C ILE A 141 6.01 -5.20 11.76
N SER A 142 7.19 -4.94 12.35
CA SER A 142 7.33 -4.43 13.73
C SER A 142 6.64 -3.09 13.99
N THR A 143 6.33 -2.31 12.94
CA THR A 143 5.58 -1.04 13.07
C THR A 143 4.08 -1.26 13.32
N PHE A 144 3.59 -2.49 13.21
CA PHE A 144 2.22 -2.86 13.56
C PHE A 144 2.15 -3.37 14.99
N SER A 145 1.31 -2.72 15.80
CA SER A 145 1.08 -3.14 17.18
C SER A 145 0.41 -4.51 17.23
N ASN A 146 0.88 -5.38 18.13
CA ASN A 146 0.19 -6.64 18.45
C ASN A 146 -1.10 -6.39 19.25
N ILE A 147 -1.21 -5.23 19.91
CA ILE A 147 -2.41 -4.80 20.63
C ILE A 147 -3.15 -3.77 19.77
N PRO A 148 -4.35 -4.08 19.27
CA PRO A 148 -5.14 -3.16 18.47
C PRO A 148 -5.34 -1.80 19.14
N CYS A 149 -5.33 -0.73 18.34
CA CYS A 149 -5.62 0.63 18.80
C CYS A 149 -4.77 1.13 19.98
N THR A 150 -3.53 0.63 20.07
CA THR A 150 -2.51 1.15 20.97
C THR A 150 -1.68 2.21 20.26
N LEU A 151 -1.36 3.29 20.95
CA LEU A 151 -0.56 4.38 20.38
C LEU A 151 0.87 3.87 20.12
N SER A 152 1.28 3.83 18.85
CA SER A 152 2.64 3.45 18.49
C SER A 152 3.64 4.45 19.06
N ALA A 153 4.67 3.95 19.77
CA ALA A 153 5.73 4.80 20.29
C ALA A 153 6.57 5.43 19.17
N GLU A 154 6.76 4.70 18.05
CA GLU A 154 7.55 5.08 16.89
C GLU A 154 6.79 6.06 15.98
N THR A 155 5.56 5.72 15.59
CA THR A 155 4.80 6.52 14.61
C THR A 155 3.83 7.51 15.26
N LYS A 156 3.67 7.48 16.59
CA LYS A 156 2.69 8.30 17.34
C LYS A 156 1.28 8.23 16.76
N SER A 157 0.89 7.04 16.29
CA SER A 157 -0.38 6.81 15.59
C SER A 157 -1.08 5.54 16.08
N TYR A 158 -2.41 5.51 15.95
CA TYR A 158 -3.27 4.34 16.20
C TYR A 158 -3.53 3.50 14.94
N ASN A 159 -3.00 3.94 13.79
CA ASN A 159 -3.46 3.45 12.49
C ASN A 159 -2.97 2.05 12.11
N ARG A 160 -2.02 1.47 12.86
CA ARG A 160 -1.36 0.21 12.49
C ARG A 160 -1.43 -0.83 13.60
N PHE A 161 -2.10 -1.93 13.33
CA PHE A 161 -2.16 -3.06 14.25
C PHE A 161 -2.34 -4.39 13.53
N LYS A 162 -2.11 -5.49 14.25
CA LYS A 162 -2.33 -6.85 13.75
C LYS A 162 -3.68 -7.36 14.22
N TRP A 163 -4.43 -7.99 13.31
CA TRP A 163 -5.69 -8.65 13.61
C TRP A 163 -5.69 -10.04 12.98
N GLN A 164 -5.72 -11.09 13.83
CA GLN A 164 -5.70 -12.50 13.39
C GLN A 164 -4.61 -12.85 12.35
N GLY A 165 -3.42 -12.25 12.50
CA GLY A 165 -2.29 -12.45 11.57
C GLY A 165 -2.34 -11.60 10.30
N ILE A 166 -3.38 -10.79 10.10
CA ILE A 166 -3.49 -9.79 9.02
C ILE A 166 -3.00 -8.44 9.54
N LEU A 167 -2.28 -7.69 8.71
CA LEU A 167 -1.83 -6.34 9.03
C LEU A 167 -2.92 -5.33 8.64
N ILE A 168 -3.36 -4.53 9.60
CA ILE A 168 -4.36 -3.48 9.43
C ILE A 168 -3.66 -2.14 9.38
N ASP A 169 -3.82 -1.40 8.28
CA ASP A 169 -3.33 -0.02 8.13
C ASP A 169 -4.50 0.92 7.79
N ILE A 170 -4.67 1.97 8.57
CA ILE A 170 -5.76 2.94 8.46
C ILE A 170 -5.25 4.20 7.78
N PHE A 171 -5.85 4.51 6.64
CA PHE A 171 -5.57 5.70 5.85
C PHE A 171 -6.80 6.59 5.78
N ASP A 172 -6.58 7.90 5.79
CA ASP A 172 -7.59 8.86 5.37
C ASP A 172 -7.72 8.81 3.84
N LEU A 173 -8.91 8.50 3.32
CA LEU A 173 -9.24 8.87 1.96
C LEU A 173 -9.67 10.34 2.03
N THR A 174 -8.79 11.20 1.54
CA THR A 174 -9.12 12.59 1.25
C THR A 174 -10.45 12.64 0.50
N SER A 175 -11.38 13.46 0.97
CA SER A 175 -12.74 13.56 0.44
C SER A 175 -12.75 13.87 -1.06
N GLY A 176 -13.24 12.93 -1.88
CA GLY A 176 -13.51 13.17 -3.31
C GLY A 176 -12.33 13.74 -4.13
N SER A 177 -12.62 14.17 -5.35
CA SER A 177 -11.65 14.75 -6.29
C SER A 177 -11.20 16.18 -5.92
N ASP A 178 -11.70 16.76 -4.84
CA ASP A 178 -11.47 18.15 -4.44
C ASP A 178 -10.64 18.22 -3.15
N TYR A 179 -9.34 18.41 -3.34
CA TYR A 179 -8.36 18.54 -2.26
C TYR A 179 -8.59 19.77 -1.36
N THR A 180 -9.47 20.71 -1.76
CA THR A 180 -9.82 21.88 -0.94
C THR A 180 -10.93 21.62 0.08
N GLN A 181 -11.68 20.53 -0.09
CA GLN A 181 -12.73 20.09 0.84
C GLN A 181 -12.28 18.97 1.78
N THR A 182 -11.03 18.57 1.65
CA THR A 182 -10.42 17.51 2.46
C THR A 182 -10.14 18.03 3.86
N LEU A 183 -10.72 17.37 4.87
CA LEU A 183 -10.25 17.48 6.26
C LEU A 183 -8.78 17.05 6.25
N SER A 184 -7.87 17.99 6.48
CA SER A 184 -6.46 17.65 6.47
C SER A 184 -6.18 16.74 7.67
N SER A 185 -5.19 15.85 7.54
CA SER A 185 -4.79 14.96 8.62
C SER A 185 -4.44 15.74 9.91
N SER A 186 -4.06 17.01 9.85
CA SER A 186 -3.82 17.83 11.05
C SER A 186 -5.09 18.25 11.80
N GLU A 187 -6.27 18.13 11.20
CA GLU A 187 -7.55 18.52 11.81
C GLU A 187 -8.20 17.40 12.62
N PHE A 188 -7.70 16.16 12.49
CA PHE A 188 -8.22 15.01 13.22
C PHE A 188 -7.47 14.83 14.55
N THR A 189 -8.18 14.99 15.66
CA THR A 189 -7.57 14.90 16.99
C THR A 189 -7.11 13.46 17.29
N LEU A 190 -6.17 13.33 18.23
CA LEU A 190 -5.68 12.02 18.66
C LEU A 190 -6.81 11.11 19.17
N GLU A 191 -7.79 11.68 19.87
CA GLU A 191 -8.98 10.96 20.35
C GLU A 191 -9.87 10.49 19.18
N GLN A 192 -10.11 11.34 18.19
CA GLN A 192 -10.88 10.95 17.01
C GLN A 192 -10.18 9.84 16.22
N ARG A 193 -8.84 9.90 16.09
CA ARG A 193 -8.04 8.83 15.47
C ARG A 193 -8.16 7.51 16.23
N LYS A 194 -8.15 7.57 17.55
CA LYS A 194 -8.37 6.39 18.40
C LYS A 194 -9.76 5.81 18.17
N ASP A 195 -10.79 6.66 18.14
CA ASP A 195 -12.17 6.22 17.90
C ASP A 195 -12.33 5.61 16.50
N VAL A 196 -11.72 6.17 15.44
CA VAL A 196 -11.69 5.53 14.11
C VAL A 196 -11.04 4.15 14.16
N CYS A 197 -9.92 4.00 14.87
CA CYS A 197 -9.31 2.68 15.05
C CYS A 197 -10.24 1.70 15.77
N LEU A 198 -10.89 2.14 16.84
CA LEU A 198 -11.83 1.31 17.59
C LEU A 198 -13.04 0.92 16.73
N THR A 199 -13.53 1.82 15.88
CA THR A 199 -14.56 1.53 14.89
C THR A 199 -14.09 0.46 13.91
N ALA A 200 -12.86 0.56 13.38
CA ALA A 200 -12.28 -0.46 12.50
C ALA A 200 -12.20 -1.83 13.18
N LEU A 201 -11.72 -1.87 14.43
CA LEU A 201 -11.64 -3.09 15.22
C LEU A 201 -13.01 -3.70 15.49
N LYS A 202 -14.02 -2.87 15.75
CA LYS A 202 -15.40 -3.32 15.98
C LYS A 202 -15.98 -3.93 14.70
N ILE A 203 -15.80 -3.31 13.55
CA ILE A 203 -16.23 -3.87 12.26
C ILE A 203 -15.51 -5.20 11.97
N LEU A 204 -14.19 -5.26 12.16
CA LEU A 204 -13.39 -6.47 11.99
C LEU A 204 -13.93 -7.65 12.84
N ASN A 205 -14.31 -7.39 14.10
CA ASN A 205 -14.75 -8.45 15.00
C ASN A 205 -16.24 -8.80 14.85
N ASP A 206 -17.10 -7.79 14.66
CA ASP A 206 -18.55 -7.96 14.77
C ASP A 206 -19.21 -8.19 13.41
N GLU A 207 -18.70 -7.55 12.35
CA GLU A 207 -19.36 -7.48 11.04
C GLU A 207 -18.65 -8.35 9.99
N ILE A 208 -17.32 -8.42 10.03
CA ILE A 208 -16.53 -9.26 9.11
C ILE A 208 -16.51 -10.69 9.63
N LYS A 209 -16.80 -11.65 8.74
CA LYS A 209 -16.84 -13.08 9.08
C LYS A 209 -15.80 -13.86 8.30
N GLU A 210 -15.03 -14.67 9.01
CA GLU A 210 -14.20 -15.70 8.38
C GLU A 210 -15.10 -16.88 7.97
N VAL A 211 -14.93 -17.37 6.75
CA VAL A 211 -15.61 -18.56 6.24
C VAL A 211 -14.60 -19.64 5.90
N HIS A 212 -15.04 -20.89 6.04
CA HIS A 212 -14.23 -22.07 5.81
C HIS A 212 -14.87 -22.95 4.74
N TYR A 213 -14.08 -23.83 4.14
CA TYR A 213 -14.60 -24.78 3.16
C TYR A 213 -15.69 -25.66 3.76
N VAL A 214 -16.72 -25.93 2.95
CA VAL A 214 -17.72 -26.95 3.22
C VAL A 214 -17.03 -28.31 3.05
N ARG A 215 -17.15 -29.17 4.06
CA ARG A 215 -16.60 -30.54 4.01
C ARG A 215 -17.44 -31.44 3.14
#